data_AF-A0A4Q0ZW11-F1
#
_entry.id   AF-A0A4Q0ZW11-F1
#
_cell.length_a   1.000
_cell.length_b   1.000
_cell.length_c   1.000
_cell.angle_alpha   90.00
_cell.angle_beta   90.00
_cell.angle_gamma   90.00
#
_symmetry.space_group_name_H-M   'P 1'
#
loop_
_entity.id
_entity.type
_entity.pdbx_description
1 polymer ?
#
loop_
_entity_poly.entity_id
_entity_poly.type
_entity_poly.pdbx_seq_one_letter_code
_entity_poly.pdbx_strand_id
1 'polypeptide(L)' 'MASYYEEFIQRHEFENPLNRIVYEIVNCIKLRKDYNGAVGLILQNKITLEDVALRTVRLSLNDFITLADTLISRK' A
#
# COMPACT_ATOMS: atom_id res chain seq x y z
N MET A 1 31.91 -14.93 8.13
CA MET A 1 31.47 -13.51 8.19
C MET A 1 30.99 -12.94 6.86
N ALA A 2 31.42 -13.45 5.69
CA ALA A 2 30.89 -12.97 4.39
C ALA A 2 29.55 -13.63 4.00
N SER A 3 29.34 -14.89 4.40
CA SER A 3 28.16 -15.69 4.03
C SER A 3 26.84 -15.26 4.67
N TYR A 4 26.88 -14.59 5.83
CA TYR A 4 25.67 -14.12 6.52
C TYR A 4 24.96 -12.98 5.77
N TYR A 5 25.75 -12.12 5.10
CA TYR A 5 25.20 -11.03 4.31
C TYR A 5 24.64 -11.52 2.96
N GLU A 6 25.23 -12.55 2.36
CA GLU A 6 24.74 -13.12 1.10
C GLU A 6 23.37 -13.80 1.26
N GLU A 7 23.12 -14.51 2.37
CA GLU A 7 21.79 -15.07 2.67
C GLU A 7 20.73 -13.98 2.92
N PHE A 8 21.10 -12.86 3.54
CA PHE A 8 20.19 -11.73 3.76
C PHE A 8 19.79 -11.04 2.45
N ILE A 9 20.72 -10.93 1.50
CA ILE A 9 20.46 -10.33 0.19
C ILE A 9 19.66 -11.30 -0.71
N GLN A 10 19.93 -12.61 -0.64
CA GLN A 10 19.17 -13.62 -1.38
C GLN A 10 17.71 -13.78 -0.91
N ARG A 11 17.41 -13.50 0.36
CA ARG A 11 16.04 -13.50 0.91
C ARG A 11 15.29 -12.19 0.71
N HIS A 12 15.85 -11.23 -0.01
CA HIS A 12 15.08 -10.13 -0.54
C HIS A 12 14.19 -10.70 -1.66
N GLU A 13 13.13 -11.41 -1.27
CA GLU A 13 12.01 -11.72 -2.14
C GLU A 13 11.67 -10.40 -2.83
N PHE A 14 11.85 -10.37 -4.15
CA PHE A 14 11.48 -9.27 -5.01
C PHE A 14 10.26 -8.59 -4.41
N GLU A 15 10.41 -7.35 -3.93
CA GLU A 15 9.30 -6.60 -3.38
C GLU A 15 8.15 -6.74 -4.37
N ASN A 16 7.10 -7.45 -3.95
CA ASN A 16 5.96 -7.67 -4.80
C ASN A 16 5.55 -6.27 -5.28
N PRO A 17 5.44 -6.00 -6.60
CA PRO A 17 5.17 -4.66 -7.09
C PRO A 17 3.92 -4.05 -6.43
N LEU A 18 2.98 -4.91 -5.99
CA LEU A 18 1.83 -4.54 -5.17
C LEU A 18 2.21 -3.94 -3.81
N ASN A 19 3.21 -4.46 -3.11
CA ASN A 19 3.65 -3.93 -1.82
C ASN A 19 4.17 -2.50 -1.94
N ARG A 20 4.90 -2.20 -3.02
CA ARG A 20 5.39 -0.85 -3.30
C ARG A 20 4.24 0.12 -3.55
N ILE A 21 3.26 -0.28 -4.35
CA ILE A 21 2.10 0.56 -4.65
C ILE A 21 1.23 0.75 -3.40
N VAL A 22 1.01 -0.30 -2.62
CA VAL A 22 0.28 -0.22 -1.34
C VAL A 22 1.03 0.70 -0.36
N TYR A 23 2.35 0.63 -0.31
CA TYR A 23 3.15 1.53 0.51
C TYR A 23 3.02 2.99 0.07
N GLU A 24 3.00 3.28 -1.24
CA GLU A 24 2.73 4.62 -1.76
C GLU A 24 1.31 5.10 -1.41
N ILE A 25 0.30 4.25 -1.56
CA ILE A 25 -1.10 4.54 -1.15
C ILE A 25 -1.15 4.92 0.33
N VAL A 26 -0.53 4.11 1.19
CA VAL A 26 -0.44 4.38 2.64
C VAL A 26 0.26 5.69 2.92
N ASN A 27 1.36 5.98 2.23
CA ASN A 27 2.11 7.22 2.41
C ASN A 27 1.29 8.44 1.98
N CYS A 28 0.53 8.38 0.88
CA CYS A 28 -0.38 9.46 0.49
C CYS A 28 -1.41 9.76 1.59
N ILE A 29 -1.95 8.74 2.23
CA ILE A 29 -2.95 8.91 3.29
C ILE A 29 -2.32 9.39 4.59
N LYS A 30 -1.22 8.76 5.04
CA LYS A 30 -0.61 9.10 6.33
C LYS A 30 0.12 10.43 6.32
N LEU A 31 0.88 10.74 5.26
CA LEU A 31 1.71 11.95 5.21
C LEU A 31 0.95 13.15 4.65
N ARG A 32 0.08 12.92 3.66
CA ARG A 32 -0.56 14.02 2.91
C ARG A 32 -2.06 14.11 3.15
N LYS A 33 -2.66 13.14 3.86
CA LYS A 33 -4.12 13.01 3.99
C LYS A 33 -4.84 13.08 2.64
N ASP A 34 -4.16 12.61 1.60
CA ASP A 34 -4.63 12.68 0.22
C ASP A 34 -5.30 11.36 -0.16
N TYR A 35 -6.57 11.24 0.21
CA TYR A 35 -7.41 10.09 -0.11
C TYR A 35 -7.74 10.04 -1.61
N ASN A 36 -7.80 11.18 -2.28
CA ASN A 36 -8.10 11.28 -3.71
C ASN A 36 -6.96 10.76 -4.59
N GLY A 37 -5.71 11.11 -4.24
CA GLY A 37 -4.52 10.57 -4.87
C GLY A 37 -4.35 9.07 -4.60
N ALA A 38 -4.61 8.64 -3.36
CA ALA A 38 -4.61 7.24 -2.98
C ALA A 38 -5.62 6.41 -3.79
N VAL A 39 -6.86 6.89 -3.95
CA VAL A 39 -7.86 6.25 -4.81
C VAL A 39 -7.42 6.21 -6.28
N GLY A 40 -6.78 7.28 -6.77
CA GLY A 40 -6.22 7.31 -8.12
C GLY A 40 -5.22 6.17 -8.35
N LEU A 41 -4.30 5.95 -7.40
CA LEU A 41 -3.31 4.87 -7.44
C LEU A 41 -3.98 3.48 -7.40
N ILE A 42 -5.03 3.31 -6.60
CA ILE A 42 -5.81 2.06 -6.52
C ILE A 42 -6.44 1.74 -7.88
N LEU A 43 -7.10 2.71 -8.49
CA LEU A 43 -7.79 2.52 -9.77
C LEU A 43 -6.82 2.29 -10.93
N GLN A 44 -5.72 3.06 -10.99
CA GLN A 44 -4.71 2.94 -12.05
C GLN A 44 -4.01 1.58 -12.03
N ASN A 45 -3.69 1.08 -10.84
CA ASN A 45 -2.99 -0.18 -10.66
C ASN A 45 -3.95 -1.39 -10.55
N LYS A 46 -5.27 -1.16 -10.69
CA LYS A 46 -6.32 -2.20 -10.55
C LYS A 46 -6.21 -2.98 -9.24
N ILE A 47 -5.84 -2.29 -8.17
CA ILE A 47 -5.69 -2.87 -6.84
C ILE A 47 -7.05 -2.91 -6.15
N THR A 48 -7.30 -3.96 -5.38
CA THR A 48 -8.52 -4.05 -4.56
C THR A 48 -8.31 -3.43 -3.18
N LEU A 49 -9.39 -2.99 -2.52
CA LEU A 49 -9.29 -2.58 -1.11
C LEU A 49 -8.83 -3.73 -0.20
N GLU A 50 -9.10 -4.98 -0.59
CA GLU A 50 -8.62 -6.17 0.11
C GLU A 50 -7.10 -6.31 0.03
N ASP A 51 -6.52 -6.10 -1.16
CA ASP A 51 -5.06 -6.09 -1.34
C ASP A 51 -4.36 -5.02 -0.51
N VAL A 52 -5.01 -3.87 -0.36
CA VAL A 52 -4.58 -2.80 0.55
C VAL A 52 -4.72 -3.31 1.98
N ALA A 53 -5.92 -3.72 2.43
CA ALA A 53 -6.17 -4.17 3.80
C ALA A 53 -5.21 -5.26 4.30
N LEU A 54 -4.94 -6.28 3.48
CA LEU A 54 -4.03 -7.40 3.79
C LEU A 54 -2.59 -6.95 4.04
N ARG A 55 -2.17 -5.85 3.40
CA ARG A 55 -0.79 -5.34 3.43
C ARG A 55 -0.66 -4.05 4.25
N THR A 56 -1.76 -3.42 4.62
CA THR A 56 -1.79 -2.16 5.38
C THR A 56 -2.03 -2.39 6.86
N VAL A 57 -1.11 -3.11 7.51
CA VAL A 57 -0.99 -3.11 8.99
C VAL A 57 -0.73 -1.69 9.54
N ARG A 58 -0.29 -0.76 8.68
CA ARG A 58 0.10 0.61 9.04
C ARG A 58 -1.00 1.66 8.94
N LEU A 59 -2.17 1.37 8.36
CA LEU A 59 -3.28 2.35 8.29
C LEU A 59 -4.18 2.24 9.53
N SER A 60 -4.66 3.38 10.01
CA SER A 60 -5.70 3.37 11.04
C SER A 60 -7.03 2.92 10.43
N LEU A 61 -7.90 2.29 11.21
CA LEU A 61 -9.23 1.88 10.73
C LEU A 61 -10.02 3.06 10.17
N ASN A 62 -9.94 4.24 10.81
CA ASN A 62 -10.58 5.46 10.35
C ASN A 62 -10.08 5.91 8.98
N ASP A 63 -8.75 5.91 8.77
CA ASP A 63 -8.17 6.28 7.49
C ASP A 63 -8.54 5.29 6.38
N PHE A 64 -8.65 4.00 6.72
CA PHE A 64 -9.08 2.96 5.79
C PHE A 64 -10.55 3.13 5.40
N ILE A 65 -11.44 3.46 6.35
CA ILE A 65 -12.85 3.75 6.08
C ILE A 65 -12.97 4.97 5.16
N THR A 66 -12.27 6.07 5.45
CA THR A 66 -12.30 7.26 4.59
C THR A 66 -11.80 6.99 3.18
N LEU A 67 -10.77 6.15 3.03
CA LEU A 67 -10.29 5.70 1.72
C LEU A 67 -11.37 4.89 0.98
N ALA A 68 -12.02 3.95 1.66
CA ALA A 68 -13.08 3.13 1.08
C ALA A 68 -14.29 3.98 0.66
N ASP A 69 -14.74 4.91 1.50
CA ASP A 69 -15.82 5.84 1.18
C ASP A 69 -15.48 6.70 -0.05
N THR A 70 -14.23 7.20 -0.11
CA THR A 70 -13.76 8.00 -1.26
C THR A 70 -13.71 7.16 -2.54
N LEU A 71 -13.34 5.87 -2.44
CA LEU A 71 -13.33 4.95 -3.58
C LEU A 71 -14.74 4.66 -4.09
N ILE A 72 -15.69 4.42 -3.16
CA ILE A 72 -17.09 4.19 -3.49
C ILE A 72 -17.71 5.44 -4.12
N SER A 73 -17.45 6.63 -3.58
CA SER A 73 -17.99 7.89 -4.11
C SER A 73 -17.49 8.25 -5.51
N ARG A 74 -16.38 7.67 -5.97
CA ARG A 74 -15.82 7.90 -7.32
C ARG A 74 -16.27 6.89 -8.37
N LYS A 75 -16.99 5.85 -7.95
CA LYS A 75 -17.45 4.76 -8.79
C LYS A 75 -18.86 5.03 -9.29
#